data_AF-A0A5C4TDC0-F1
#
_entry.id   AF-A0A5C4TDC0-F1
#
_cell.length_a   1.000
_cell.length_b   1.000
_cell.length_c   1.000
_cell.angle_alpha   90.00
_cell.angle_beta   90.00
_cell.angle_gamma   90.00
#
_symmetry.space_group_name_H-M   'P 1'
#
loop_
_entity.id
_entity.type
_entity.pdbx_description
1 polymer ?
#
loop_
_entity_poly.entity_id
_entity_poly.type
_entity_poly.pdbx_seq_one_letter_code
_entity_poly.pdbx_strand_id
1 'polypeptide(L)'
;MKKTVWVGALLVIAAALSIAGYRYMADRKADLVIIGTELEGMYMARRAHDLGLDVTVLETDDGVGGQLLRGEMIYLDETFDDKGNSLVQGSIKQLFQDYYAGNIRKLKDFQTYFNGLVRGIPIIRQATLTAAEKENGAIRSLTYQNGKGRTRTIEADYFVDNTDNGALVNLLGVERKPGLEALYQNPQKEYMSATYMMKFKNVDWQTFYGQFWKMNKAERMTMYGPETYVDANIAYGFPPIVARYEPKNPDKVNLRGLNILNQKDGEIIINALQVYDVDPSDPETVARAMSYAREEMPRIRDHLKKHITGFQNLELNGEPEYLYIREYDHYPTEYTLEASDLLGGDMFWDNVSIGGYFIDIQGSRSNREGFAIGRPDKYGMPLRSYLLKEADNVILTGKLVGATPVAYGSARIQPNGSLAAESIGVLISRLEGTGIGLKQVTPDIMSAFQQEMRASYGVELQPGKGNNKIEGMSPEDIAELNAGHITLLGNKNQARTLPFIRVYYNNNEVKFTAHKPVIVDGKTWTPVEELMSAFGAQRIRIDLDRNEIQYTRTDDPDRVRTILAPIHILNNRVLVNLREISDLFGYKTYWDNLNRVITIYSDEPVPQQPS
;
A
#
# COMPACT_ATOMS: atom_id res chain seq x y z
N MET A 1 -49.76 -47.35 9.46
CA MET A 1 -49.56 -46.26 10.44
C MET A 1 -48.28 -46.35 11.30
N LYS A 2 -47.44 -47.41 11.24
CA LYS A 2 -46.23 -47.50 12.10
C LYS A 2 -44.91 -46.99 11.48
N LYS A 3 -44.81 -46.79 10.16
CA LYS A 3 -43.57 -46.31 9.51
C LYS A 3 -43.38 -44.79 9.51
N THR A 4 -44.47 -44.01 9.53
CA THR A 4 -44.42 -42.54 9.46
C THR A 4 -43.98 -41.89 10.78
N VAL A 5 -44.22 -42.56 11.91
CA VAL A 5 -43.85 -42.06 13.26
C VAL A 5 -42.33 -42.13 13.50
N TRP A 6 -41.65 -43.13 12.93
CA TRP A 6 -40.20 -43.32 13.10
C TRP A 6 -39.36 -42.31 12.30
N VAL A 7 -39.82 -41.91 11.12
CA VAL A 7 -39.12 -40.90 10.28
C VAL A 7 -39.22 -39.51 10.91
N GLY A 8 -40.37 -39.16 11.50
CA GLY A 8 -40.55 -37.91 12.24
C GLY A 8 -39.67 -37.84 13.49
N ALA A 9 -39.54 -38.94 14.24
CA ALA A 9 -38.69 -39.00 15.43
C ALA A 9 -37.20 -38.89 15.09
N LEU A 10 -36.73 -39.54 14.02
CA LEU A 10 -35.34 -39.45 13.54
C LEU A 10 -34.98 -38.03 13.05
N LEU A 11 -35.89 -37.33 12.36
CA LEU A 11 -35.68 -35.95 11.93
C LEU A 11 -35.63 -34.97 13.11
N VAL A 12 -36.47 -35.18 14.14
CA VAL A 12 -36.45 -34.36 15.36
C VAL A 12 -35.20 -34.62 16.19
N ILE A 13 -34.73 -35.87 16.29
CA ILE A 13 -33.48 -36.22 16.99
C ILE A 13 -32.27 -35.67 16.24
N ALA A 14 -32.23 -35.76 14.90
CA ALA A 14 -31.16 -35.18 14.09
C ALA A 14 -31.12 -33.64 14.21
N ALA A 15 -32.29 -32.98 14.15
CA ALA A 15 -32.39 -31.53 14.37
C ALA A 15 -32.01 -31.15 15.82
N ALA A 16 -32.42 -31.93 16.82
CA ALA A 16 -32.06 -31.70 18.22
C ALA A 16 -30.57 -31.93 18.47
N LEU A 17 -29.93 -32.93 17.84
CA LEU A 17 -28.49 -33.16 17.90
C LEU A 17 -27.70 -32.09 17.14
N SER A 18 -28.25 -31.57 16.04
CA SER A 18 -27.66 -30.45 15.31
C SER A 18 -27.77 -29.15 16.10
N ILE A 19 -28.91 -28.89 16.74
CA ILE A 19 -29.13 -27.73 17.61
C ILE A 19 -28.33 -27.85 18.91
N ALA A 20 -28.24 -29.05 19.50
CA ALA A 20 -27.44 -29.30 20.69
C ALA A 20 -25.94 -29.24 20.39
N GLY A 21 -25.48 -29.78 19.25
CA GLY A 21 -24.11 -29.63 18.78
C GLY A 21 -23.75 -28.18 18.46
N TYR A 22 -24.67 -27.43 17.85
CA TYR A 22 -24.50 -25.99 17.60
C TYR A 22 -24.53 -25.16 18.89
N ARG A 23 -25.33 -25.53 19.89
CA ARG A 23 -25.33 -24.90 21.22
C ARG A 23 -24.10 -25.29 22.06
N TYR A 24 -23.64 -26.53 21.95
CA TYR A 24 -22.43 -27.03 22.63
C TYR A 24 -21.15 -26.39 22.07
N MET A 25 -21.11 -26.11 20.77
CA MET A 25 -20.04 -25.32 20.15
C MET A 25 -20.15 -23.83 20.50
N ALA A 26 -21.35 -23.30 20.76
CA ALA A 26 -21.56 -21.88 21.07
C ALA A 26 -21.23 -21.48 22.52
N ASP A 27 -21.07 -22.44 23.44
CA ASP A 27 -20.69 -22.21 24.85
C ASP A 27 -19.20 -22.53 25.11
N ARG A 28 -18.41 -22.86 24.07
CA ARG A 28 -16.97 -23.09 24.20
C ARG A 28 -16.22 -21.80 23.93
N LYS A 29 -15.33 -21.44 24.86
CA LYS A 29 -14.32 -20.40 24.66
C LYS A 29 -13.43 -20.79 23.48
N ALA A 30 -13.29 -19.89 22.51
CA ALA A 30 -12.40 -20.07 21.37
C ALA A 30 -10.93 -19.82 21.78
N ASP A 31 -9.98 -20.37 21.04
CA ASP A 31 -8.57 -20.00 21.24
C ASP A 31 -8.28 -18.65 20.56
N LEU A 32 -8.90 -18.42 19.40
CA LEU A 32 -8.65 -17.25 18.57
C LEU A 32 -9.94 -16.71 17.94
N VAL A 33 -10.22 -15.43 18.16
CA VAL A 33 -11.28 -14.69 17.43
C VAL A 33 -10.64 -13.64 16.54
N ILE A 34 -10.93 -13.69 15.23
CA ILE A 34 -10.40 -12.77 14.23
C ILE A 34 -11.53 -11.88 13.72
N ILE A 35 -11.35 -10.57 13.76
CA ILE A 35 -12.33 -9.59 13.31
C ILE A 35 -11.89 -9.08 11.94
N GLY A 36 -12.72 -9.30 10.92
CA GLY A 36 -12.45 -8.94 9.53
C GLY A 36 -11.81 -10.06 8.71
N THR A 37 -12.11 -10.07 7.42
CA THR A 37 -11.65 -11.09 6.45
C THR A 37 -10.58 -10.59 5.49
N GLU A 38 -9.77 -9.61 5.90
CA GLU A 38 -8.54 -9.26 5.18
C GLU A 38 -7.61 -10.49 5.09
N LEU A 39 -6.86 -10.57 3.99
CA LEU A 39 -6.11 -11.76 3.60
C LEU A 39 -5.12 -12.21 4.67
N GLU A 40 -4.46 -11.26 5.33
CA GLU A 40 -3.44 -11.48 6.35
C GLU A 40 -3.98 -12.30 7.53
N GLY A 41 -5.06 -11.83 8.18
CA GLY A 41 -5.69 -12.58 9.27
C GLY A 41 -6.25 -13.93 8.83
N MET A 42 -6.61 -14.11 7.55
CA MET A 42 -7.05 -15.42 7.06
C MET A 42 -5.92 -16.44 6.95
N TYR A 43 -4.66 -16.01 6.74
CA TYR A 43 -3.51 -16.91 6.88
C TYR A 43 -3.26 -17.31 8.34
N MET A 44 -3.44 -16.39 9.30
CA MET A 44 -3.42 -16.74 10.73
C MET A 44 -4.52 -17.75 11.05
N ALA A 45 -5.75 -17.48 10.60
CA ALA A 45 -6.92 -18.33 10.84
C ALA A 45 -6.68 -19.76 10.32
N ARG A 46 -6.24 -19.88 9.06
CA ARG A 46 -5.91 -21.16 8.43
C ARG A 46 -4.86 -21.91 9.22
N ARG A 47 -3.75 -21.24 9.56
CA ARG A 47 -2.63 -21.89 10.23
C ARG A 47 -2.98 -22.33 11.65
N ALA A 48 -3.64 -21.47 12.43
CA ALA A 48 -4.13 -21.80 13.76
C ALA A 48 -5.10 -23.00 13.72
N HIS A 49 -6.06 -22.97 12.79
CA HIS A 49 -7.01 -24.07 12.63
C HIS A 49 -6.31 -25.38 12.20
N ASP A 50 -5.33 -25.34 11.30
CA ASP A 50 -4.61 -26.56 10.86
C ASP A 50 -3.80 -27.20 11.99
N LEU A 51 -3.39 -26.39 12.97
CA LEU A 51 -2.71 -26.83 14.18
C LEU A 51 -3.66 -27.24 15.31
N GLY A 52 -4.98 -27.18 15.07
CA GLY A 52 -6.00 -27.70 15.97
C GLY A 52 -6.63 -26.68 16.92
N LEU A 53 -6.29 -25.39 16.79
CA LEU A 53 -6.93 -24.33 17.58
C LEU A 53 -8.38 -24.09 17.14
N ASP A 54 -9.24 -23.74 18.09
CA ASP A 54 -10.61 -23.29 17.86
C ASP A 54 -10.60 -21.82 17.41
N VAL A 55 -10.89 -21.61 16.12
CA VAL A 55 -10.82 -20.30 15.47
C VAL A 55 -12.21 -19.88 15.01
N THR A 56 -12.64 -18.68 15.38
CA THR A 56 -13.86 -18.05 14.86
C THR A 56 -13.54 -16.72 14.21
N VAL A 57 -14.12 -16.46 13.04
CA VAL A 57 -13.99 -15.17 12.34
C VAL A 57 -15.30 -14.39 12.42
N LEU A 58 -15.21 -13.13 12.80
CA LEU A 58 -16.31 -12.17 12.80
C LEU A 58 -16.08 -11.17 11.66
N GLU A 59 -16.86 -11.27 10.58
CA GLU A 59 -16.86 -10.28 9.51
C GLU A 59 -17.90 -9.21 9.82
N THR A 60 -17.48 -7.96 9.93
CA THR A 60 -18.32 -6.83 10.34
C THR A 60 -19.36 -6.50 9.27
N ASP A 61 -19.06 -6.77 8.00
CA ASP A 61 -19.93 -6.55 6.86
C ASP A 61 -20.63 -7.82 6.36
N ASP A 62 -21.48 -7.66 5.33
CA ASP A 62 -21.89 -8.83 4.56
C ASP A 62 -20.70 -9.34 3.73
N GLY A 63 -20.15 -8.59 2.77
CA GLY A 63 -19.07 -9.07 1.89
C GLY A 63 -17.83 -9.61 2.63
N VAL A 64 -17.18 -10.66 2.09
CA VAL A 64 -15.94 -11.24 2.63
C VAL A 64 -14.74 -11.03 1.70
N GLY A 65 -13.53 -11.17 2.25
CA GLY A 65 -12.27 -11.12 1.52
C GLY A 65 -11.67 -9.72 1.39
N GLY A 66 -12.19 -8.74 2.14
CA GLY A 66 -11.61 -7.41 2.33
C GLY A 66 -11.07 -6.78 1.04
N GLN A 67 -9.83 -6.29 1.09
CA GLN A 67 -9.16 -5.63 -0.02
C GLN A 67 -8.95 -6.55 -1.24
N LEU A 68 -8.78 -7.86 -1.03
CA LEU A 68 -8.51 -8.82 -2.10
C LEU A 68 -9.74 -9.04 -2.99
N LEU A 69 -10.91 -9.28 -2.37
CA LEU A 69 -12.12 -9.64 -3.11
C LEU A 69 -13.10 -8.48 -3.30
N ARG A 70 -13.35 -7.67 -2.26
CA ARG A 70 -14.30 -6.55 -2.34
C ARG A 70 -13.65 -5.32 -2.96
N GLY A 71 -12.44 -5.01 -2.50
CA GLY A 71 -11.60 -3.95 -3.07
C GLY A 71 -10.98 -4.31 -4.42
N GLU A 72 -11.04 -5.59 -4.81
CA GLU A 72 -10.41 -6.16 -6.01
C GLU A 72 -8.93 -5.77 -6.17
N MET A 73 -8.18 -5.62 -5.07
CA MET A 73 -6.73 -5.45 -5.08
C MET A 73 -6.08 -6.78 -5.46
N ILE A 74 -6.12 -7.10 -6.76
CA ILE A 74 -5.64 -8.36 -7.34
C ILE A 74 -4.41 -8.17 -8.23
N TYR A 75 -3.83 -6.97 -8.21
CA TYR A 75 -2.47 -6.72 -8.72
C TYR A 75 -1.49 -6.92 -7.56
N LEU A 76 -0.79 -8.06 -7.53
CA LEU A 76 0.06 -8.43 -6.41
C LEU A 76 1.47 -7.87 -6.56
N ASP A 77 1.96 -7.23 -5.51
CA ASP A 77 3.32 -6.70 -5.42
C ASP A 77 4.23 -7.66 -4.65
N GLU A 78 5.24 -8.20 -5.33
CA GLU A 78 6.25 -9.07 -4.72
C GLU A 78 7.39 -8.25 -4.12
N THR A 79 7.92 -8.71 -2.98
CA THR A 79 9.03 -8.08 -2.27
C THR A 79 10.33 -8.81 -2.56
N PHE A 80 11.41 -8.05 -2.77
CA PHE A 80 12.72 -8.59 -3.12
C PHE A 80 13.84 -7.88 -2.36
N ASP A 81 14.86 -8.64 -1.98
CA ASP A 81 16.12 -8.13 -1.42
C ASP A 81 16.97 -7.40 -2.49
N ASP A 82 18.08 -6.78 -2.08
CA ASP A 82 18.99 -6.05 -2.98
C ASP A 82 19.67 -6.96 -4.03
N LYS A 83 19.68 -8.27 -3.80
CA LYS A 83 20.22 -9.28 -4.73
C LYS A 83 19.16 -9.76 -5.73
N GLY A 84 17.91 -9.30 -5.60
CA GLY A 84 16.78 -9.71 -6.42
C GLY A 84 16.17 -11.04 -6.01
N ASN A 85 16.48 -11.57 -4.81
CA ASN A 85 15.82 -12.75 -4.29
C ASN A 85 14.44 -12.36 -3.73
N SER A 86 13.42 -13.15 -4.07
CA SER A 86 12.10 -13.00 -3.48
C SER A 86 12.15 -13.22 -1.97
N LEU A 87 11.49 -12.31 -1.24
CA LEU A 87 11.29 -12.39 0.21
C LEU A 87 9.93 -13.02 0.56
N VAL A 88 9.14 -13.42 -0.42
CA VAL A 88 7.85 -14.09 -0.20
C VAL A 88 8.07 -15.52 0.29
N GLN A 89 7.55 -15.80 1.48
CA GLN A 89 7.68 -17.07 2.19
C GLN A 89 6.32 -17.51 2.77
N GLY A 90 6.30 -18.67 3.41
CA GLY A 90 5.07 -19.20 4.03
C GLY A 90 4.03 -19.63 2.99
N SER A 91 2.79 -19.78 3.45
CA SER A 91 1.68 -20.30 2.65
C SER A 91 1.26 -19.34 1.53
N ILE A 92 1.43 -18.03 1.73
CA ILE A 92 1.12 -17.01 0.70
C ILE A 92 1.99 -17.14 -0.56
N LYS A 93 3.16 -17.76 -0.46
CA LYS A 93 4.02 -18.03 -1.62
C LYS A 93 3.30 -18.77 -2.74
N GLN A 94 2.36 -19.66 -2.41
CA GLN A 94 1.58 -20.39 -3.42
C GLN A 94 0.71 -19.44 -4.25
N LEU A 95 0.08 -18.43 -3.63
CA LEU A 95 -0.71 -17.42 -4.34
C LEU A 95 0.15 -16.67 -5.38
N PHE A 96 1.35 -16.24 -4.98
CA PHE A 96 2.27 -15.53 -5.86
C PHE A 96 2.79 -16.44 -6.99
N GLN A 97 3.11 -17.70 -6.70
CA GLN A 97 3.50 -18.67 -7.73
C GLN A 97 2.41 -18.86 -8.79
N ASP A 98 1.16 -19.04 -8.36
CA ASP A 98 0.03 -19.21 -9.27
C ASP A 98 -0.34 -17.92 -10.02
N TYR A 99 -0.16 -16.76 -9.38
CA TYR A 99 -0.35 -15.45 -10.01
C TYR A 99 0.66 -15.24 -11.16
N TYR A 100 1.97 -15.43 -10.91
CA TYR A 100 2.99 -15.24 -11.95
C TYR A 100 2.99 -16.34 -13.02
N ALA A 101 2.57 -17.56 -12.67
CA ALA A 101 2.30 -18.60 -13.67
C ALA A 101 1.08 -18.26 -14.57
N GLY A 102 0.29 -17.24 -14.19
CA GLY A 102 -0.92 -16.84 -14.91
C GLY A 102 -2.10 -17.79 -14.71
N ASN A 103 -2.07 -18.61 -13.64
CA ASN A 103 -3.14 -19.50 -13.21
C ASN A 103 -4.27 -18.73 -12.50
N ILE A 104 -3.91 -17.71 -11.72
CA ILE A 104 -4.86 -16.83 -11.01
C ILE A 104 -4.77 -15.43 -11.61
N ARG A 105 -5.83 -14.97 -12.29
CA ARG A 105 -5.87 -13.61 -12.89
C ARG A 105 -7.22 -12.92 -12.79
N LYS A 106 -8.31 -13.68 -12.69
CA LYS A 106 -9.67 -13.14 -12.59
C LYS A 106 -10.13 -13.15 -11.14
N LEU A 107 -11.06 -12.25 -10.80
CA LEU A 107 -11.68 -12.22 -9.47
C LEU A 107 -12.19 -13.60 -9.03
N LYS A 108 -12.76 -14.39 -9.96
CA LYS A 108 -13.22 -15.76 -9.68
C LYS A 108 -12.10 -16.72 -9.24
N ASP A 109 -10.90 -16.55 -9.78
CA ASP A 109 -9.74 -17.36 -9.40
C ASP A 109 -9.33 -17.02 -7.95
N PHE A 110 -9.27 -15.73 -7.63
CA PHE A 110 -9.01 -15.24 -6.27
C PHE A 110 -10.10 -15.67 -5.28
N GLN A 111 -11.38 -15.64 -5.67
CA GLN A 111 -12.47 -16.19 -4.86
C GLN A 111 -12.29 -17.67 -4.59
N THR A 112 -11.87 -18.45 -5.59
CA THR A 112 -11.60 -19.89 -5.44
C THR A 112 -10.45 -20.13 -4.47
N TYR A 113 -9.37 -19.35 -4.61
CA TYR A 113 -8.23 -19.37 -3.69
C TYR A 113 -8.64 -19.05 -2.25
N PHE A 114 -9.35 -17.93 -2.05
CA PHE A 114 -9.83 -17.48 -0.75
C PHE A 114 -10.76 -18.50 -0.08
N ASN A 115 -11.69 -19.08 -0.85
CA ASN A 115 -12.57 -20.16 -0.36
C ASN A 115 -11.80 -21.42 0.06
N GLY A 116 -10.64 -21.67 -0.54
CA GLY A 116 -9.70 -22.70 -0.10
C GLY A 116 -9.09 -22.35 1.26
N LEU A 117 -8.62 -21.12 1.42
CA LEU A 117 -8.00 -20.61 2.64
C LEU A 117 -8.93 -20.70 3.85
N VAL A 118 -10.19 -20.28 3.70
CA VAL A 118 -11.15 -20.23 4.81
C VAL A 118 -11.95 -21.52 5.02
N ARG A 119 -11.67 -22.58 4.25
CA ARG A 119 -12.45 -23.82 4.31
C ARG A 119 -12.43 -24.43 5.72
N GLY A 120 -13.61 -24.72 6.26
CA GLY A 120 -13.76 -25.33 7.59
C GLY A 120 -13.71 -24.35 8.75
N ILE A 121 -13.37 -23.08 8.52
CA ILE A 121 -13.32 -22.05 9.55
C ILE A 121 -14.69 -21.36 9.64
N PRO A 122 -15.32 -21.28 10.83
CA PRO A 122 -16.54 -20.51 11.03
C PRO A 122 -16.33 -19.01 10.73
N ILE A 123 -17.10 -18.48 9.77
CA ILE A 123 -17.19 -17.04 9.51
C ILE A 123 -18.61 -16.57 9.80
N ILE A 124 -18.74 -15.66 10.76
CA ILE A 124 -20.00 -15.00 11.12
C ILE A 124 -20.01 -13.63 10.45
N ARG A 125 -20.83 -13.49 9.41
CA ARG A 125 -21.00 -12.25 8.64
C ARG A 125 -21.97 -11.29 9.35
N GLN A 126 -21.85 -10.00 9.03
CA GLN A 126 -22.63 -8.92 9.61
C GLN A 126 -22.55 -8.92 11.15
N ALA A 127 -21.35 -9.15 11.68
CA ALA A 127 -21.04 -9.20 13.10
C ALA A 127 -20.57 -7.82 13.58
N THR A 128 -21.51 -6.90 13.78
CA THR A 128 -21.21 -5.57 14.31
C THR A 128 -20.84 -5.67 15.78
N LEU A 129 -19.60 -5.34 16.14
CA LEU A 129 -19.16 -5.32 17.53
C LEU A 129 -19.85 -4.20 18.31
N THR A 130 -20.28 -4.47 19.54
CA THR A 130 -21.03 -3.51 20.37
C THR A 130 -20.44 -3.31 21.76
N ALA A 131 -19.69 -4.28 22.29
CA ALA A 131 -19.00 -4.14 23.58
C ALA A 131 -17.82 -5.12 23.68
N ALA A 132 -16.85 -4.76 24.50
CA ALA A 132 -15.74 -5.62 24.89
C ALA A 132 -15.61 -5.61 26.42
N GLU A 133 -15.47 -6.79 27.02
CA GLU A 133 -15.22 -6.92 28.46
C GLU A 133 -13.72 -7.10 28.70
N LYS A 134 -13.13 -6.17 29.45
CA LYS A 134 -11.71 -6.18 29.81
C LYS A 134 -11.54 -6.50 31.29
N GLU A 135 -10.63 -7.42 31.59
CA GLU A 135 -10.32 -7.83 32.95
C GLU A 135 -8.81 -8.05 33.09
N ASN A 136 -8.19 -7.41 34.09
CA ASN A 136 -6.76 -7.55 34.40
C ASN A 136 -5.84 -7.31 33.19
N GLY A 137 -6.17 -6.33 32.33
CA GLY A 137 -5.36 -5.99 31.15
C GLY A 137 -5.73 -6.76 29.87
N ALA A 138 -6.42 -7.90 29.97
CA ALA A 138 -6.81 -8.73 28.83
C ALA A 138 -8.30 -8.56 28.48
N ILE A 139 -8.64 -8.71 27.20
CA ILE A 139 -10.03 -8.83 26.74
C ILE A 139 -10.50 -10.25 27.03
N ARG A 140 -11.65 -10.39 27.70
CA ARG A 140 -12.28 -11.68 28.03
C ARG A 140 -13.29 -12.09 26.99
N SER A 141 -14.15 -11.14 26.60
CA SER A 141 -15.25 -11.40 25.70
C SER A 141 -15.52 -10.21 24.78
N LEU A 142 -16.06 -10.51 23.59
CA LEU A 142 -16.66 -9.53 22.70
C LEU A 142 -18.14 -9.80 22.57
N THR A 143 -18.93 -8.72 22.61
CA THR A 143 -20.35 -8.75 22.28
C THR A 143 -20.55 -8.17 20.88
N TYR A 144 -21.31 -8.87 20.05
CA TYR A 144 -21.65 -8.43 18.70
C TYR A 144 -23.13 -8.67 18.38
N GLN A 145 -23.67 -7.86 17.47
CA GLN A 145 -24.98 -8.06 16.87
C GLN A 145 -24.78 -8.72 15.50
N ASN A 146 -25.48 -9.83 15.24
CA ASN A 146 -25.45 -10.46 13.92
C ASN A 146 -26.45 -9.82 12.95
N GLY A 147 -26.38 -10.19 11.66
CA GLY A 147 -27.30 -9.70 10.61
C GLY A 147 -28.80 -9.94 10.84
N LYS A 148 -29.18 -10.73 11.86
CA LYS A 148 -30.59 -10.92 12.29
C LYS A 148 -30.95 -10.06 13.50
N GLY A 149 -30.10 -9.11 13.89
CA GLY A 149 -30.28 -8.24 15.04
C GLY A 149 -30.06 -8.94 16.39
N ARG A 150 -29.57 -10.18 16.43
CA ARG A 150 -29.38 -10.92 17.69
C ARG A 150 -28.02 -10.61 18.30
N THR A 151 -28.03 -10.19 19.55
CA THR A 151 -26.84 -10.03 20.38
C THR A 151 -26.26 -11.39 20.75
N ARG A 152 -24.95 -11.52 20.61
CA ARG A 152 -24.15 -12.69 20.97
C ARG A 152 -22.90 -12.23 21.69
N THR A 153 -22.38 -13.08 22.55
CA THR A 153 -21.09 -12.89 23.22
C THR A 153 -20.20 -14.06 22.85
N ILE A 154 -18.92 -13.78 22.63
CA ILE A 154 -17.89 -14.79 22.36
C ILE A 154 -16.68 -14.52 23.25
N GLU A 155 -16.17 -15.57 23.88
CA GLU A 155 -14.95 -15.55 24.68
C GLU A 155 -13.79 -16.13 23.88
N ALA A 156 -12.58 -15.58 24.08
CA ALA A 156 -11.39 -16.11 23.43
C ALA A 156 -10.11 -15.91 24.26
N ASP A 157 -9.07 -16.69 23.97
CA ASP A 157 -7.73 -16.41 24.50
C ASP A 157 -7.07 -15.21 23.81
N TYR A 158 -7.21 -15.10 22.49
CA TYR A 158 -6.72 -13.95 21.71
C TYR A 158 -7.79 -13.36 20.80
N PHE A 159 -7.74 -12.04 20.63
CA PHE A 159 -8.57 -11.30 19.69
C PHE A 159 -7.70 -10.59 18.67
N VAL A 160 -8.02 -10.71 17.38
CA VAL A 160 -7.23 -10.14 16.29
C VAL A 160 -8.05 -9.10 15.55
N ASP A 161 -7.60 -7.85 15.56
CA ASP A 161 -8.13 -6.85 14.65
C ASP A 161 -7.44 -6.98 13.29
N ASN A 162 -8.21 -7.47 12.31
CA ASN A 162 -7.85 -7.68 10.91
C ASN A 162 -8.80 -6.89 10.00
N THR A 163 -9.41 -5.81 10.51
CA THR A 163 -10.27 -4.92 9.74
C THR A 163 -9.46 -3.77 9.13
N ASP A 164 -9.98 -3.17 8.07
CA ASP A 164 -9.38 -2.00 7.45
C ASP A 164 -9.73 -0.68 8.17
N ASN A 165 -10.64 -0.74 9.15
CA ASN A 165 -11.13 0.40 9.90
C ASN A 165 -10.92 0.28 11.43
N GLY A 166 -10.12 -0.70 11.89
CA GLY A 166 -9.78 -0.88 13.31
C GLY A 166 -11.00 -1.13 14.20
N ALA A 167 -11.97 -1.92 13.75
CA ALA A 167 -13.26 -2.10 14.43
C ALA A 167 -13.14 -2.50 15.92
N LEU A 168 -12.22 -3.41 16.26
CA LEU A 168 -11.99 -3.81 17.65
C LEU A 168 -11.22 -2.73 18.41
N VAL A 169 -10.14 -2.20 17.82
CA VAL A 169 -9.30 -1.19 18.51
C VAL A 169 -10.09 0.09 18.81
N ASN A 170 -10.95 0.50 17.88
CA ASN A 170 -11.87 1.63 18.06
C ASN A 170 -12.91 1.34 19.15
N LEU A 171 -13.46 0.12 19.20
CA LEU A 171 -14.38 -0.29 20.27
C LEU A 171 -13.72 -0.22 21.66
N LEU A 172 -12.42 -0.52 21.73
CA LEU A 172 -11.65 -0.43 22.97
C LEU A 172 -11.30 1.01 23.37
N GLY A 173 -11.61 2.01 22.53
CA GLY A 173 -11.33 3.42 22.80
C GLY A 173 -9.84 3.75 22.85
N VAL A 174 -9.00 3.01 22.13
CA VAL A 174 -7.56 3.25 22.10
C VAL A 174 -7.27 4.57 21.38
N GLU A 175 -6.37 5.36 21.95
CA GLU A 175 -5.97 6.64 21.36
C GLU A 175 -5.14 6.41 20.08
N ARG A 176 -5.65 6.93 18.97
CA ARG A 176 -4.96 6.96 17.68
C ARG A 176 -3.62 7.70 17.76
N LYS A 177 -2.59 7.17 17.10
CA LYS A 177 -1.33 7.87 16.79
C LYS A 177 -1.46 8.76 15.55
N PRO A 178 -0.74 9.90 15.50
CA PRO A 178 -0.68 10.72 14.30
C PRO A 178 -0.25 9.92 13.05
N GLY A 179 -0.98 10.10 11.96
CA GLY A 179 -0.74 9.49 10.64
C GLY A 179 0.08 10.41 9.73
N LEU A 180 -0.22 10.40 8.44
CA LEU A 180 0.43 11.27 7.45
C LEU A 180 0.32 12.77 7.78
N GLU A 181 -0.68 13.18 8.57
CA GLU A 181 -0.79 14.58 8.96
C GLU A 181 0.40 15.08 9.79
N ALA A 182 1.11 14.19 10.49
CA ALA A 182 2.35 14.54 11.19
C ALA A 182 3.49 14.86 10.20
N LEU A 183 3.62 14.06 9.15
CA LEU A 183 4.59 14.25 8.06
C LEU A 183 4.37 15.59 7.34
N TYR A 184 3.11 15.98 7.12
CA TYR A 184 2.77 17.21 6.41
C TYR A 184 2.51 18.41 7.33
N GLN A 185 2.59 18.23 8.66
CA GLN A 185 2.24 19.23 9.68
C GLN A 185 0.81 19.78 9.48
N ASN A 186 -0.11 18.91 9.07
CA ASN A 186 -1.51 19.25 8.87
C ASN A 186 -2.28 19.04 10.19
N PRO A 187 -3.11 20.01 10.65
CA PRO A 187 -3.94 19.81 11.84
C PRO A 187 -5.09 18.81 11.63
N GLN A 188 -5.45 18.47 10.40
CA GLN A 188 -6.50 17.51 10.10
C GLN A 188 -5.89 16.14 9.76
N LYS A 189 -6.58 15.06 10.15
CA LYS A 189 -6.20 13.68 9.79
C LYS A 189 -5.95 13.55 8.29
N GLU A 190 -4.94 12.75 7.94
CA GLU A 190 -4.65 12.38 6.57
C GLU A 190 -4.42 10.88 6.42
N TYR A 191 -4.84 10.39 5.26
CA TYR A 191 -4.70 9.01 4.83
C TYR A 191 -4.04 8.97 3.46
N MET A 192 -3.24 7.94 3.20
CA MET A 192 -2.92 7.53 1.83
C MET A 192 -4.22 7.32 1.05
N SER A 193 -4.22 7.73 -0.21
CA SER A 193 -5.36 7.57 -1.09
C SER A 193 -5.85 6.13 -1.19
N ALA A 194 -7.17 5.99 -1.13
CA ALA A 194 -7.84 4.78 -1.57
C ALA A 194 -7.68 4.60 -3.08
N THR A 195 -7.84 3.38 -3.59
CA THR A 195 -7.90 3.14 -5.03
C THR A 195 -9.21 2.52 -5.46
N TYR A 196 -9.73 3.05 -6.56
CA TYR A 196 -10.77 2.41 -7.33
C TYR A 196 -10.12 1.50 -8.38
N MET A 197 -10.33 0.19 -8.26
CA MET A 197 -9.77 -0.78 -9.20
C MET A 197 -10.54 -0.73 -10.52
N MET A 198 -9.89 -0.23 -11.57
CA MET A 198 -10.54 0.08 -12.84
C MET A 198 -10.62 -1.16 -13.71
N LYS A 199 -11.82 -1.52 -14.17
CA LYS A 199 -12.07 -2.74 -14.94
C LYS A 199 -12.42 -2.39 -16.37
N PHE A 200 -11.71 -3.00 -17.32
CA PHE A 200 -11.97 -2.79 -18.74
C PHE A 200 -12.00 -4.11 -19.51
N LYS A 201 -12.61 -4.06 -20.69
CA LYS A 201 -12.69 -5.18 -21.64
C LYS A 201 -12.41 -4.71 -23.07
N ASN A 202 -12.35 -5.66 -24.00
CA ASN A 202 -12.02 -5.47 -25.43
C ASN A 202 -10.60 -4.93 -25.66
N VAL A 203 -9.65 -5.42 -24.86
CA VAL A 203 -8.22 -5.12 -25.01
C VAL A 203 -7.55 -6.15 -25.93
N ASP A 204 -6.85 -5.68 -26.96
CA ASP A 204 -5.94 -6.51 -27.75
C ASP A 204 -4.55 -6.52 -27.09
N TRP A 205 -4.42 -7.37 -26.06
CA TRP A 205 -3.17 -7.48 -25.30
C TRP A 205 -2.01 -7.99 -26.15
N GLN A 206 -2.28 -8.86 -27.11
CA GLN A 206 -1.24 -9.41 -27.99
C GLN A 206 -0.63 -8.31 -28.86
N THR A 207 -1.46 -7.43 -29.43
CA THR A 207 -0.97 -6.26 -30.15
C THR A 207 -0.24 -5.29 -29.22
N PHE A 208 -0.77 -5.02 -28.02
CA PHE A 208 -0.10 -4.15 -27.05
C PHE A 208 1.30 -4.66 -26.69
N TYR A 209 1.40 -5.88 -26.17
CA TYR A 209 2.66 -6.53 -25.77
C TYR A 209 3.63 -6.63 -26.95
N GLY A 210 3.14 -7.08 -28.12
CA GLY A 210 3.98 -7.27 -29.30
C GLY A 210 4.52 -5.96 -29.87
N GLN A 211 3.74 -4.88 -29.89
CA GLN A 211 4.20 -3.57 -30.38
C GLN A 211 5.14 -2.88 -29.40
N PHE A 212 4.90 -3.04 -28.09
CA PHE A 212 5.80 -2.50 -27.07
C PHE A 212 7.24 -2.99 -27.27
N TRP A 213 7.45 -4.29 -27.49
CA TRP A 213 8.79 -4.86 -27.68
C TRP A 213 9.37 -4.72 -29.09
N LYS A 214 8.58 -4.30 -30.08
CA LYS A 214 9.10 -3.90 -31.41
C LYS A 214 9.78 -2.54 -31.39
N MET A 215 9.38 -1.64 -30.49
CA MET A 215 10.02 -0.34 -30.31
C MET A 215 11.43 -0.53 -29.75
N ASN A 216 12.37 0.32 -30.15
CA ASN A 216 13.67 0.39 -29.49
C ASN A 216 13.55 1.05 -28.09
N LYS A 217 14.63 1.01 -27.29
CA LYS A 217 14.62 1.54 -25.92
C LYS A 217 14.22 3.03 -25.87
N ALA A 218 14.80 3.88 -26.73
CA ALA A 218 14.54 5.31 -26.73
C ALA A 218 13.07 5.64 -27.09
N GLU A 219 12.50 4.90 -28.05
CA GLU A 219 11.09 5.01 -28.41
C GLU A 219 10.18 4.63 -27.24
N ARG A 220 10.46 3.51 -26.55
CA ARG A 220 9.70 3.09 -25.36
C ARG A 220 9.78 4.12 -24.25
N MET A 221 10.98 4.63 -23.96
CA MET A 221 11.20 5.64 -22.93
C MET A 221 10.41 6.93 -23.24
N THR A 222 10.42 7.36 -24.49
CA THR A 222 9.70 8.57 -24.92
C THR A 222 8.18 8.38 -24.86
N MET A 223 7.69 7.23 -25.32
CA MET A 223 6.25 6.99 -25.45
C MET A 223 5.61 6.61 -24.12
N TYR A 224 6.29 5.78 -23.34
CA TYR A 224 5.73 5.14 -22.16
C TYR A 224 6.54 5.38 -20.89
N GLY A 225 7.74 5.95 -20.94
CA GLY A 225 8.55 6.24 -19.77
C GLY A 225 9.67 5.20 -19.51
N PRO A 226 10.69 5.59 -18.72
CA PRO A 226 11.92 4.81 -18.59
C PRO A 226 11.78 3.51 -17.80
N GLU A 227 10.86 3.47 -16.83
CA GLU A 227 10.65 2.30 -15.97
C GLU A 227 9.43 1.46 -16.40
N THR A 228 8.84 1.75 -17.56
CA THR A 228 7.67 0.99 -18.02
C THR A 228 8.07 -0.39 -18.49
N TYR A 229 7.30 -1.38 -18.05
CA TYR A 229 7.48 -2.78 -18.38
C TYR A 229 6.15 -3.42 -18.79
N VAL A 230 6.22 -4.38 -19.72
CA VAL A 230 5.07 -5.11 -20.25
C VAL A 230 5.48 -6.56 -20.51
N ASP A 231 4.70 -7.52 -20.01
CA ASP A 231 4.81 -8.93 -20.39
C ASP A 231 3.44 -9.53 -20.78
N ALA A 232 3.35 -10.86 -20.81
CA ALA A 232 2.13 -11.58 -21.16
C ALA A 232 1.00 -11.44 -20.11
N ASN A 233 1.34 -11.11 -18.87
CA ASN A 233 0.45 -11.14 -17.72
C ASN A 233 0.26 -9.76 -17.08
N ILE A 234 1.30 -8.92 -17.02
CA ILE A 234 1.26 -7.63 -16.34
C ILE A 234 1.89 -6.52 -17.18
N ALA A 235 1.52 -5.28 -16.86
CA ALA A 235 2.24 -4.10 -17.29
C ALA A 235 2.24 -3.06 -16.16
N TYR A 236 3.33 -2.31 -16.00
CA TYR A 236 3.40 -1.23 -15.02
C TYR A 236 4.13 0.00 -15.54
N GLY A 237 3.82 1.18 -14.98
CA GLY A 237 4.50 2.44 -15.28
C GLY A 237 3.61 3.45 -16.01
N PHE A 238 3.98 3.81 -17.24
CA PHE A 238 3.27 4.75 -18.12
C PHE A 238 3.27 6.25 -17.71
N PRO A 239 4.35 6.83 -17.11
CA PRO A 239 4.35 8.23 -16.70
C PRO A 239 3.92 9.24 -17.80
N PRO A 240 4.38 9.15 -19.06
CA PRO A 240 3.95 10.07 -20.12
C PRO A 240 2.47 9.96 -20.49
N ILE A 241 1.86 8.79 -20.28
CA ILE A 241 0.42 8.58 -20.55
C ILE A 241 -0.39 9.26 -19.44
N VAL A 242 -0.04 9.02 -18.19
CA VAL A 242 -0.78 9.57 -17.05
C VAL A 242 -0.55 11.07 -16.89
N ALA A 243 0.65 11.58 -17.19
CA ALA A 243 0.95 13.01 -17.16
C ALA A 243 0.13 13.85 -18.17
N ARG A 244 -0.42 13.21 -19.22
CA ARG A 244 -1.31 13.86 -20.20
C ARG A 244 -2.79 13.79 -19.80
N TYR A 245 -3.11 13.13 -18.69
CA TYR A 245 -4.47 13.02 -18.21
C TYR A 245 -4.80 14.17 -17.27
N GLU A 246 -5.90 14.88 -17.54
CA GLU A 246 -6.43 15.92 -16.67
C GLU A 246 -7.69 15.42 -15.97
N PRO A 247 -7.64 15.18 -14.64
CA PRO A 247 -8.81 14.74 -13.91
C PRO A 247 -9.95 15.75 -13.94
N LYS A 248 -11.21 15.27 -13.96
CA LYS A 248 -12.39 16.15 -13.83
C LYS A 248 -12.44 16.80 -12.45
N ASN A 249 -12.14 16.02 -11.42
CA ASN A 249 -12.14 16.45 -10.03
C ASN A 249 -10.71 16.38 -9.46
N PRO A 250 -9.78 17.26 -9.87
CA PRO A 250 -8.35 17.14 -9.53
C PRO A 250 -8.06 17.25 -8.04
N ASP A 251 -8.99 17.81 -7.25
CA ASP A 251 -8.91 17.88 -5.79
C ASP A 251 -9.40 16.61 -5.08
N LYS A 252 -10.00 15.66 -5.83
CA LYS A 252 -10.64 14.45 -5.30
C LYS A 252 -10.03 13.16 -5.83
N VAL A 253 -9.52 13.19 -7.06
CA VAL A 253 -8.95 12.01 -7.71
C VAL A 253 -7.65 12.33 -8.42
N ASN A 254 -6.84 11.29 -8.62
CA ASN A 254 -5.63 11.35 -9.43
C ASN A 254 -5.42 10.04 -10.17
N LEU A 255 -4.77 10.12 -11.33
CA LEU A 255 -4.36 8.95 -12.09
C LEU A 255 -2.84 8.81 -11.97
N ARG A 256 -2.39 7.89 -11.13
CA ARG A 256 -0.95 7.58 -11.00
C ARG A 256 -0.50 6.59 -12.06
N GLY A 257 0.78 6.23 -12.06
CA GLY A 257 1.34 5.18 -12.91
C GLY A 257 0.48 3.92 -12.91
N LEU A 258 0.22 3.38 -14.11
CA LEU A 258 -0.74 2.31 -14.33
C LEU A 258 -0.11 0.97 -13.93
N ASN A 259 -0.73 0.24 -13.00
CA ASN A 259 -0.42 -1.16 -12.73
C ASN A 259 -1.55 -2.03 -13.30
N ILE A 260 -1.30 -2.67 -14.44
CA ILE A 260 -2.28 -3.38 -15.26
C ILE A 260 -2.06 -4.88 -15.13
N LEU A 261 -3.10 -5.61 -14.74
CA LEU A 261 -3.15 -7.07 -14.82
C LEU A 261 -3.97 -7.48 -16.04
N ASN A 262 -3.39 -8.27 -16.93
CA ASN A 262 -4.07 -8.93 -18.02
C ASN A 262 -4.87 -10.13 -17.50
N GLN A 263 -6.19 -10.01 -17.51
CA GLN A 263 -7.10 -11.01 -16.98
C GLN A 263 -7.48 -12.11 -17.98
N LYS A 264 -6.88 -12.11 -19.18
CA LYS A 264 -7.26 -12.93 -20.36
C LYS A 264 -8.57 -12.44 -20.99
N ASP A 265 -8.89 -13.00 -22.17
CA ASP A 265 -10.16 -12.75 -22.89
C ASP A 265 -10.44 -11.27 -23.21
N GLY A 266 -9.36 -10.48 -23.35
CA GLY A 266 -9.44 -9.05 -23.58
C GLY A 266 -9.88 -8.23 -22.36
N GLU A 267 -9.93 -8.83 -21.17
CA GLU A 267 -10.22 -8.16 -19.90
C GLU A 267 -8.93 -7.73 -19.19
N ILE A 268 -8.95 -6.55 -18.58
CA ILE A 268 -7.88 -6.06 -17.73
C ILE A 268 -8.44 -5.41 -16.48
N ILE A 269 -7.64 -5.38 -15.42
CA ILE A 269 -7.87 -4.56 -14.24
C ILE A 269 -6.65 -3.67 -13.98
N ILE A 270 -6.89 -2.42 -13.60
CA ILE A 270 -5.84 -1.41 -13.43
C ILE A 270 -5.92 -0.80 -12.02
N ASN A 271 -4.82 -0.92 -11.27
CA ASN A 271 -4.60 -0.23 -10.00
C ASN A 271 -3.90 1.11 -10.27
N ALA A 272 -4.68 2.19 -10.41
CA ALA A 272 -4.11 3.53 -10.71
C ALA A 272 -5.00 4.73 -10.35
N LEU A 273 -6.33 4.56 -10.26
CA LEU A 273 -7.23 5.65 -9.92
C LEU A 273 -7.26 5.85 -8.41
N GLN A 274 -6.51 6.84 -7.95
CA GLN A 274 -6.50 7.28 -6.55
C GLN A 274 -7.71 8.16 -6.26
N VAL A 275 -8.30 7.98 -5.08
CA VAL A 275 -9.35 8.84 -4.52
C VAL A 275 -8.91 9.30 -3.13
N TYR A 276 -8.99 10.60 -2.88
CA TYR A 276 -8.52 11.22 -1.65
C TYR A 276 -9.62 11.33 -0.60
N ASP A 277 -9.21 11.55 0.66
CA ASP A 277 -10.09 11.92 1.78
C ASP A 277 -11.14 10.86 2.10
N VAL A 278 -10.68 9.59 2.19
CA VAL A 278 -11.51 8.43 2.49
C VAL A 278 -11.21 7.95 3.90
N ASP A 279 -12.22 7.99 4.77
CA ASP A 279 -12.19 7.40 6.11
C ASP A 279 -13.01 6.10 6.08
N PRO A 280 -12.37 4.91 6.12
CA PRO A 280 -13.09 3.63 6.06
C PRO A 280 -14.01 3.37 7.26
N SER A 281 -13.91 4.16 8.34
CA SER A 281 -14.86 4.11 9.47
C SER A 281 -16.14 4.92 9.24
N ASP A 282 -16.16 5.79 8.21
CA ASP A 282 -17.33 6.57 7.79
C ASP A 282 -17.82 6.11 6.39
N PRO A 283 -18.91 5.31 6.34
CA PRO A 283 -19.48 4.82 5.08
C PRO A 283 -19.85 5.92 4.08
N GLU A 284 -20.17 7.14 4.53
CA GLU A 284 -20.52 8.25 3.63
C GLU A 284 -19.29 8.75 2.86
N THR A 285 -18.10 8.73 3.47
CA THR A 285 -16.86 9.10 2.78
C THR A 285 -16.53 8.09 1.69
N VAL A 286 -16.67 6.80 1.97
CA VAL A 286 -16.44 5.72 1.00
C VAL A 286 -17.42 5.80 -0.17
N ALA A 287 -18.72 5.96 0.11
CA ALA A 287 -19.74 6.06 -0.92
C ALA A 287 -19.51 7.26 -1.86
N ARG A 288 -19.14 8.41 -1.29
CA ARG A 288 -18.81 9.63 -2.03
C ARG A 288 -17.55 9.45 -2.88
N ALA A 289 -16.51 8.82 -2.34
CA ALA A 289 -15.29 8.49 -3.06
C ALA A 289 -15.53 7.52 -4.24
N MET A 290 -16.35 6.49 -4.05
CA MET A 290 -16.81 5.60 -5.12
C MET A 290 -17.54 6.38 -6.23
N SER A 291 -18.35 7.37 -5.86
CA SER A 291 -19.04 8.23 -6.84
C SER A 291 -18.08 9.09 -7.66
N TYR A 292 -17.07 9.70 -7.03
CA TYR A 292 -16.06 10.49 -7.74
C TYR A 292 -15.27 9.63 -8.73
N ALA A 293 -14.85 8.44 -8.31
CA ALA A 293 -14.14 7.52 -9.20
C ALA A 293 -15.00 7.06 -10.38
N ARG A 294 -16.27 6.69 -10.12
CA ARG A 294 -17.22 6.27 -11.17
C ARG A 294 -17.41 7.35 -12.23
N GLU A 295 -17.50 8.60 -11.82
CA GLU A 295 -17.63 9.75 -12.74
C GLU A 295 -16.40 9.94 -13.63
N GLU A 296 -15.21 9.58 -13.13
CA GLU A 296 -13.93 9.70 -13.83
C GLU A 296 -13.73 8.59 -14.88
N MET A 297 -14.29 7.40 -14.65
CA MET A 297 -14.06 6.18 -15.45
C MET A 297 -14.24 6.34 -16.97
N PRO A 298 -15.31 6.97 -17.50
CA PRO A 298 -15.45 7.16 -18.95
C PRO A 298 -14.34 8.02 -19.57
N ARG A 299 -13.84 9.02 -18.83
CA ARG A 299 -12.77 9.91 -19.29
C ARG A 299 -11.43 9.18 -19.33
N ILE A 300 -11.14 8.38 -18.30
CA ILE A 300 -9.94 7.52 -18.29
C ILE A 300 -10.01 6.51 -19.43
N ARG A 301 -11.16 5.86 -19.65
CA ARG A 301 -11.35 4.95 -20.80
C ARG A 301 -10.95 5.65 -22.10
N ASP A 302 -11.54 6.81 -22.37
CA ASP A 302 -11.32 7.53 -23.64
C ASP A 302 -9.87 8.02 -23.79
N HIS A 303 -9.23 8.39 -22.69
CA HIS A 303 -7.81 8.71 -22.63
C HIS A 303 -6.93 7.50 -22.99
N LEU A 304 -7.16 6.35 -22.37
CA LEU A 304 -6.39 5.14 -22.64
C LEU A 304 -6.59 4.65 -24.08
N LYS A 305 -7.81 4.73 -24.64
CA LYS A 305 -8.11 4.41 -26.05
C LYS A 305 -7.25 5.21 -27.03
N LYS A 306 -7.00 6.48 -26.71
CA LYS A 306 -6.24 7.41 -27.55
C LYS A 306 -4.74 7.17 -27.46
N HIS A 307 -4.24 6.67 -26.33
CA HIS A 307 -2.81 6.73 -26.01
C HIS A 307 -2.12 5.37 -25.86
N ILE A 308 -2.86 4.26 -25.76
CA ILE A 308 -2.27 2.92 -25.63
C ILE A 308 -2.64 2.06 -26.85
N THR A 309 -1.60 1.53 -27.51
CA THR A 309 -1.78 0.58 -28.63
C THR A 309 -2.42 -0.71 -28.12
N GLY A 310 -3.42 -1.24 -28.83
CA GLY A 310 -4.21 -2.40 -28.40
C GLY A 310 -5.45 -2.05 -27.57
N PHE A 311 -5.60 -0.78 -27.13
CA PHE A 311 -6.73 -0.34 -26.30
C PHE A 311 -7.80 0.41 -27.13
N GLN A 312 -7.74 0.40 -28.47
CA GLN A 312 -8.62 1.21 -29.33
C GLN A 312 -10.12 0.88 -29.16
N ASN A 313 -10.44 -0.35 -28.76
CA ASN A 313 -11.82 -0.81 -28.53
C ASN A 313 -12.20 -0.88 -27.04
N LEU A 314 -11.40 -0.28 -26.15
CA LEU A 314 -11.59 -0.37 -24.70
C LEU A 314 -13.01 0.04 -24.27
N GLU A 315 -13.62 -0.79 -23.44
CA GLU A 315 -14.92 -0.57 -22.81
C GLU A 315 -14.83 -0.75 -21.30
N LEU A 316 -15.76 -0.14 -20.56
CA LEU A 316 -15.90 -0.36 -19.12
C LEU A 316 -16.37 -1.79 -18.84
N ASN A 317 -15.86 -2.43 -17.78
CA ASN A 317 -16.20 -3.80 -17.39
C ASN A 317 -16.71 -3.89 -15.94
N GLY A 318 -17.66 -3.03 -15.60
CA GLY A 318 -18.25 -2.95 -14.26
C GLY A 318 -17.39 -2.18 -13.27
N GLU A 319 -17.66 -2.40 -11.98
CA GLU A 319 -17.13 -1.64 -10.85
C GLU A 319 -16.71 -2.61 -9.74
N PRO A 320 -15.73 -2.27 -8.88
CA PRO A 320 -15.47 -3.02 -7.65
C PRO A 320 -16.61 -2.80 -6.63
N GLU A 321 -16.79 -3.76 -5.72
CA GLU A 321 -17.78 -3.65 -4.64
C GLU A 321 -17.41 -2.56 -3.63
N TYR A 322 -16.11 -2.41 -3.37
CA TYR A 322 -15.56 -1.49 -2.39
C TYR A 322 -14.25 -0.86 -2.90
N LEU A 323 -13.76 0.17 -2.20
CA LEU A 323 -12.45 0.75 -2.51
C LEU A 323 -11.33 -0.13 -1.95
N TYR A 324 -10.19 -0.16 -2.64
CA TYR A 324 -8.95 -0.61 -2.02
C TYR A 324 -8.45 0.49 -1.07
N ILE A 325 -8.73 0.32 0.22
CA ILE A 325 -8.21 1.14 1.31
C ILE A 325 -6.83 0.62 1.72
N ARG A 326 -5.81 1.49 1.69
CA ARG A 326 -4.40 1.13 1.96
C ARG A 326 -3.95 1.37 3.38
N GLU A 327 -4.52 2.37 4.00
CA GLU A 327 -4.10 2.92 5.28
C GLU A 327 -5.34 3.38 6.02
N TYR A 328 -5.27 3.28 7.34
CA TYR A 328 -6.22 3.89 8.25
C TYR A 328 -5.45 4.51 9.43
N ASP A 329 -6.11 4.69 10.56
CA ASP A 329 -5.55 5.15 11.80
C ASP A 329 -4.46 4.19 12.30
N HIS A 330 -3.41 4.79 12.90
CA HIS A 330 -2.30 4.07 13.52
C HIS A 330 -2.54 3.99 15.03
N TYR A 331 -2.08 2.92 15.67
CA TYR A 331 -2.33 2.68 17.10
C TYR A 331 -1.04 2.31 17.85
N PRO A 332 -1.00 2.54 19.18
CA PRO A 332 0.15 2.17 19.99
C PRO A 332 0.34 0.65 20.06
N THR A 333 1.53 0.19 19.66
CA THR A 333 1.95 -1.21 19.75
C THR A 333 3.12 -1.36 20.72
N GLU A 334 3.48 -2.60 21.10
CA GLU A 334 4.66 -2.88 21.94
C GLU A 334 5.98 -2.43 21.27
N TYR A 335 6.00 -2.35 19.94
CA TYR A 335 7.07 -1.73 19.16
C TYR A 335 6.49 -1.05 17.91
N THR A 336 6.97 0.14 17.58
CA THR A 336 6.57 0.87 16.36
C THR A 336 7.77 0.92 15.44
N LEU A 337 7.68 0.27 14.28
CA LEU A 337 8.74 0.29 13.26
C LEU A 337 8.99 1.71 12.74
N GLU A 338 10.26 2.09 12.60
CA GLU A 338 10.67 3.37 12.03
C GLU A 338 11.37 3.19 10.67
N ALA A 339 11.44 4.25 9.85
CA ALA A 339 12.07 4.17 8.52
C ALA A 339 13.54 3.76 8.60
N SER A 340 14.22 4.12 9.69
CA SER A 340 15.59 3.72 9.99
C SER A 340 15.74 2.23 10.24
N ASP A 341 14.76 1.56 10.86
CA ASP A 341 14.81 0.11 11.07
C ASP A 341 14.80 -0.61 9.71
N LEU A 342 13.95 -0.12 8.80
CA LEU A 342 13.78 -0.66 7.45
C LEU A 342 15.05 -0.43 6.62
N LEU A 343 15.51 0.82 6.52
CA LEU A 343 16.65 1.20 5.68
C LEU A 343 18.00 0.82 6.29
N GLY A 344 18.06 0.63 7.61
CA GLY A 344 19.19 0.02 8.31
C GLY A 344 19.30 -1.49 8.10
N GLY A 345 18.25 -2.12 7.57
CA GLY A 345 18.18 -3.57 7.37
C GLY A 345 18.19 -4.33 8.69
N ASP A 346 17.60 -3.75 9.74
CA ASP A 346 17.67 -4.29 11.09
C ASP A 346 16.83 -5.56 11.23
N MET A 347 17.28 -6.45 12.13
CA MET A 347 16.59 -7.69 12.49
C MET A 347 16.31 -7.65 13.99
N PHE A 348 15.17 -8.18 14.40
CA PHE A 348 14.76 -8.21 15.78
C PHE A 348 14.78 -9.64 16.31
N TRP A 349 15.06 -9.80 17.60
CA TRP A 349 15.08 -11.13 18.24
C TRP A 349 13.72 -11.84 18.13
N ASP A 350 12.63 -11.08 18.06
CA ASP A 350 11.26 -11.53 17.98
C ASP A 350 10.63 -11.40 16.58
N ASN A 351 11.43 -11.47 15.51
CA ASN A 351 10.88 -11.47 14.14
C ASN A 351 9.81 -12.54 13.95
N VAL A 352 8.68 -12.15 13.36
CA VAL A 352 7.60 -13.02 12.88
C VAL A 352 7.39 -12.89 11.37
N SER A 353 8.05 -11.93 10.72
CA SER A 353 8.08 -11.77 9.27
C SER A 353 9.32 -11.00 8.83
N ILE A 354 9.54 -10.95 7.51
CA ILE A 354 10.60 -10.21 6.85
C ILE A 354 9.95 -9.30 5.80
N GLY A 355 10.41 -8.07 5.68
CA GLY A 355 9.98 -7.14 4.64
C GLY A 355 11.13 -6.69 3.76
N GLY A 356 10.80 -6.04 2.63
CA GLY A 356 11.77 -5.45 1.71
C GLY A 356 11.12 -4.66 0.57
N TYR A 357 9.89 -4.17 0.77
CA TYR A 357 9.24 -3.30 -0.19
C TYR A 357 9.85 -1.90 -0.09
N PHE A 358 9.85 -1.12 -1.17
CA PHE A 358 10.28 0.27 -1.06
C PHE A 358 9.27 1.06 -0.22
N ILE A 359 9.75 2.05 0.52
CA ILE A 359 8.89 2.88 1.37
C ILE A 359 8.07 3.79 0.46
N ASP A 360 6.84 3.36 0.17
CA ASP A 360 5.91 3.98 -0.78
C ASP A 360 4.81 4.75 -0.04
N ILE A 361 4.90 6.08 -0.06
CA ILE A 361 3.88 6.97 0.51
C ILE A 361 2.97 7.40 -0.64
N GLN A 362 1.77 6.82 -0.70
CA GLN A 362 0.80 7.13 -1.74
C GLN A 362 0.20 8.53 -1.55
N GLY A 363 -0.35 9.08 -2.64
CA GLY A 363 -0.85 10.45 -2.64
C GLY A 363 -1.93 10.70 -1.58
N SER A 364 -1.88 11.86 -0.94
CA SER A 364 -2.84 12.37 0.03
C SER A 364 -3.37 13.75 -0.39
N ARG A 365 -4.19 14.38 0.46
CA ARG A 365 -4.66 15.75 0.24
C ARG A 365 -3.51 16.77 0.22
N SER A 366 -2.50 16.60 1.09
CA SER A 366 -1.36 17.51 1.18
C SER A 366 -0.25 17.23 0.16
N ASN A 367 -0.11 15.98 -0.29
CA ASN A 367 0.78 15.61 -1.38
C ASN A 367 0.09 14.65 -2.35
N ARG A 368 -0.47 15.18 -3.44
CA ARG A 368 -1.32 14.41 -4.37
C ARG A 368 -0.57 13.31 -5.13
N GLU A 369 0.70 13.49 -5.42
CA GLU A 369 1.47 12.49 -6.15
C GLU A 369 1.94 11.33 -5.27
N GLY A 370 2.11 11.58 -3.97
CA GLY A 370 2.88 10.68 -3.14
C GLY A 370 4.38 10.74 -3.48
N PHE A 371 5.17 9.88 -2.84
CA PHE A 371 6.61 9.79 -3.03
C PHE A 371 7.17 8.53 -2.39
N ALA A 372 8.32 8.07 -2.89
CA ALA A 372 9.10 7.04 -2.23
C ALA A 372 10.22 7.66 -1.40
N ILE A 373 10.44 7.12 -0.19
CA ILE A 373 11.53 7.53 0.70
C ILE A 373 12.82 6.75 0.42
N GLY A 374 12.70 5.51 -0.03
CA GLY A 374 13.87 4.68 -0.30
C GLY A 374 13.49 3.21 -0.34
N ARG A 375 14.33 2.41 -0.99
CA ARG A 375 14.16 0.96 -1.02
C ARG A 375 15.04 0.33 0.06
N PRO A 376 14.51 -0.36 1.08
CA PRO A 376 15.32 -1.16 2.00
C PRO A 376 15.91 -2.39 1.29
N ASP A 377 16.85 -3.09 1.93
CA ASP A 377 17.17 -4.48 1.57
C ASP A 377 16.07 -5.38 2.19
N LYS A 378 16.45 -6.38 2.97
CA LYS A 378 15.56 -7.09 3.88
C LYS A 378 15.63 -6.47 5.28
N TYR A 379 14.51 -6.42 5.99
CA TYR A 379 14.41 -6.03 7.39
C TYR A 379 13.44 -6.94 8.14
N GLY A 380 13.62 -7.07 9.44
CA GLY A 380 12.78 -7.88 10.31
C GLY A 380 11.51 -7.16 10.74
N MET A 381 10.41 -7.90 10.92
CA MET A 381 9.18 -7.40 11.50
C MET A 381 8.93 -8.09 12.85
N PRO A 382 9.12 -7.40 13.98
CA PRO A 382 9.03 -8.01 15.30
C PRO A 382 7.57 -8.28 15.69
N LEU A 383 7.35 -9.36 16.46
CA LEU A 383 6.06 -9.70 17.08
C LEU A 383 5.46 -8.49 17.80
N ARG A 384 6.29 -7.72 18.51
CA ARG A 384 5.88 -6.52 19.23
C ARG A 384 5.21 -5.45 18.35
N SER A 385 5.45 -5.43 17.03
CA SER A 385 4.72 -4.55 16.11
C SER A 385 3.29 -4.97 15.82
N TYR A 386 2.90 -6.18 16.22
CA TYR A 386 1.57 -6.72 16.02
C TYR A 386 0.79 -6.83 17.35
N LEU A 387 1.38 -6.45 18.49
CA LEU A 387 0.73 -6.52 19.79
C LEU A 387 0.27 -5.13 20.21
N LEU A 388 -1.04 -4.97 20.42
CA LEU A 388 -1.62 -3.71 20.92
C LEU A 388 -1.07 -3.42 22.32
N LYS A 389 -0.63 -2.19 22.59
CA LYS A 389 -0.01 -1.85 23.87
C LYS A 389 -1.01 -1.90 25.03
N GLU A 390 -2.24 -1.49 24.79
CA GLU A 390 -3.27 -1.30 25.81
C GLU A 390 -3.92 -2.60 26.27
N ALA A 391 -3.78 -3.72 25.55
CA ALA A 391 -4.37 -5.00 25.91
C ALA A 391 -3.41 -6.18 25.71
N ASP A 392 -3.41 -7.13 26.63
CA ASP A 392 -2.40 -8.21 26.66
C ASP A 392 -2.59 -9.29 25.59
N ASN A 393 -3.81 -9.40 25.06
CA ASN A 393 -4.21 -10.45 24.12
C ASN A 393 -4.89 -9.92 22.85
N VAL A 394 -4.65 -8.65 22.50
CA VAL A 394 -5.12 -8.07 21.24
C VAL A 394 -3.96 -7.99 20.25
N ILE A 395 -4.17 -8.61 19.10
CA ILE A 395 -3.22 -8.65 17.98
C ILE A 395 -3.75 -7.72 16.89
N LEU A 396 -2.89 -6.88 16.35
CA LEU A 396 -3.16 -6.03 15.20
C LEU A 396 -2.49 -6.65 13.99
N THR A 397 -3.21 -6.84 12.89
CA THR A 397 -2.63 -7.39 11.66
C THR A 397 -3.09 -6.62 10.42
N GLY A 398 -2.57 -6.99 9.25
CA GLY A 398 -2.81 -6.29 8.00
C GLY A 398 -2.45 -4.81 8.09
N LYS A 399 -3.44 -3.95 7.90
CA LYS A 399 -3.29 -2.48 7.88
C LYS A 399 -3.04 -1.87 9.25
N LEU A 400 -3.13 -2.65 10.32
CA LEU A 400 -2.97 -2.16 11.70
C LEU A 400 -1.58 -2.46 12.29
N VAL A 401 -0.64 -2.96 11.48
CA VAL A 401 0.74 -3.18 11.93
C VAL A 401 1.37 -1.90 12.48
N GLY A 402 2.03 -2.02 13.63
CA GLY A 402 2.70 -0.93 14.33
C GLY A 402 3.92 -0.41 13.57
N ALA A 403 3.75 0.70 12.87
CA ALA A 403 4.81 1.40 12.16
C ALA A 403 4.55 2.91 12.20
N THR A 404 5.59 3.74 12.07
CA THR A 404 5.41 5.16 11.82
C THR A 404 4.77 5.38 10.44
N PRO A 405 4.12 6.52 10.17
CA PRO A 405 3.47 6.78 8.89
C PRO A 405 4.42 6.62 7.69
N VAL A 406 5.71 6.90 7.90
CA VAL A 406 6.75 6.69 6.91
C VAL A 406 7.05 5.20 6.73
N ALA A 407 7.42 4.48 7.81
CA ALA A 407 7.75 3.06 7.74
C ALA A 407 6.59 2.18 7.23
N TYR A 408 5.36 2.62 7.50
CA TYR A 408 4.12 1.98 7.06
C TYR A 408 4.06 1.77 5.54
N GLY A 409 4.66 2.67 4.75
CA GLY A 409 4.75 2.57 3.29
C GLY A 409 5.40 1.29 2.77
N SER A 410 6.18 0.59 3.60
CA SER A 410 6.73 -0.74 3.30
C SER A 410 6.19 -1.84 4.23
N ALA A 411 5.93 -1.53 5.51
CA ALA A 411 5.53 -2.53 6.50
C ALA A 411 4.18 -3.20 6.18
N ARG A 412 3.21 -2.44 5.64
CA ARG A 412 1.81 -2.89 5.41
C ARG A 412 1.61 -3.88 4.27
N ILE A 413 2.65 -4.20 3.50
CA ILE A 413 2.52 -4.91 2.23
C ILE A 413 2.07 -6.35 2.48
N GLN A 414 1.01 -6.79 1.77
CA GLN A 414 0.29 -8.04 2.01
C GLN A 414 1.17 -9.28 2.25
N PRO A 415 2.22 -9.60 1.45
CA PRO A 415 3.10 -10.73 1.73
C PRO A 415 3.79 -10.66 3.10
N ASN A 416 4.21 -9.46 3.52
CA ASN A 416 4.87 -9.27 4.82
C ASN A 416 3.89 -9.52 5.97
N GLY A 417 2.70 -8.91 5.89
CA GLY A 417 1.65 -9.04 6.90
C GLY A 417 1.05 -10.46 6.97
N SER A 418 0.89 -11.12 5.83
CA SER A 418 0.38 -12.50 5.74
C SER A 418 1.35 -13.50 6.37
N LEU A 419 2.65 -13.35 6.11
CA LEU A 419 3.67 -14.18 6.75
C LEU A 419 3.73 -13.95 8.27
N ALA A 420 3.59 -12.70 8.72
CA ALA A 420 3.54 -12.38 10.14
C ALA A 420 2.34 -13.03 10.80
N ALA A 421 1.16 -12.89 10.20
CA ALA A 421 -0.10 -13.45 10.69
C ALA A 421 -0.02 -14.99 10.78
N GLU A 422 0.48 -15.65 9.73
CA GLU A 422 0.72 -17.10 9.72
C GLU A 422 1.66 -17.53 10.86
N SER A 423 2.80 -16.84 11.01
CA SER A 423 3.82 -17.15 12.01
C SER A 423 3.30 -16.95 13.44
N ILE A 424 2.53 -15.88 13.68
CA ILE A 424 1.86 -15.63 14.96
C ILE A 424 0.85 -16.76 15.26
N GLY A 425 0.10 -17.25 14.27
CA GLY A 425 -0.81 -18.38 14.44
C GLY A 425 -0.08 -19.66 14.88
N VAL A 426 1.11 -19.94 14.33
CA VAL A 426 1.98 -21.04 14.82
C VAL A 426 2.43 -20.78 16.25
N LEU A 427 2.88 -19.56 16.57
CA LEU A 427 3.37 -19.22 17.90
C LEU A 427 2.28 -19.35 18.97
N ILE A 428 1.03 -18.96 18.69
CA ILE A 428 -0.10 -19.13 19.60
C ILE A 428 -0.30 -20.62 19.91
N SER A 429 -0.34 -21.47 18.88
CA SER A 429 -0.47 -22.93 19.06
C SER A 429 0.68 -23.52 19.87
N ARG A 430 1.92 -23.07 19.64
CA ARG A 430 3.09 -23.51 20.40
C ARG A 430 3.03 -23.12 21.89
N LEU A 431 2.43 -21.98 22.21
CA LEU A 431 2.33 -21.47 23.58
C LEU A 431 1.08 -21.99 24.31
N GLU A 432 0.17 -22.68 23.62
CA GLU A 432 -1.04 -23.25 24.21
C GLU A 432 -0.70 -24.15 25.42
N GLY A 433 -1.41 -23.96 26.53
CA GLY A 433 -1.21 -24.73 27.75
C GLY A 433 0.07 -24.43 28.56
N THR A 434 0.95 -23.55 28.07
CA THR A 434 2.21 -23.20 28.79
C THR A 434 2.02 -22.14 29.88
N GLY A 435 0.92 -21.38 29.82
CA GLY A 435 0.68 -20.21 30.68
C GLY A 435 1.49 -18.96 30.28
N ILE A 436 2.22 -18.99 29.17
CA ILE A 436 3.01 -17.86 28.65
C ILE A 436 2.22 -17.17 27.54
N GLY A 437 1.94 -15.88 27.69
CA GLY A 437 1.29 -15.05 26.67
C GLY A 437 2.27 -14.50 25.62
N LEU A 438 1.75 -13.99 24.50
CA LEU A 438 2.57 -13.41 23.42
C LEU A 438 3.46 -12.25 23.89
N LYS A 439 3.00 -11.41 24.82
CA LYS A 439 3.82 -10.33 25.41
C LYS A 439 4.91 -10.81 26.38
N GLN A 440 4.88 -12.08 26.77
CA GLN A 440 5.76 -12.67 27.76
C GLN A 440 6.84 -13.57 27.13
N VAL A 441 6.86 -13.70 25.80
CA VAL A 441 7.89 -14.50 25.12
C VAL A 441 9.29 -13.91 25.35
N THR A 442 10.27 -14.79 25.47
CA THR A 442 11.67 -14.43 25.68
C THR A 442 12.50 -14.69 24.42
N PRO A 443 13.74 -14.14 24.33
CA PRO A 443 14.65 -14.47 23.23
C PRO A 443 14.88 -15.97 23.03
N ASP A 444 14.91 -16.77 24.09
CA ASP A 444 15.09 -18.22 23.99
C ASP A 444 13.86 -18.91 23.38
N ILE A 445 12.66 -18.50 23.81
CA ILE A 445 11.40 -19.00 23.23
C ILE A 445 11.33 -18.64 21.75
N MET A 446 11.62 -17.39 21.39
CA MET A 446 11.58 -16.92 20.01
C MET A 446 12.65 -17.57 19.14
N SER A 447 13.86 -17.77 19.64
CA SER A 447 14.91 -18.49 18.92
C SER A 447 14.49 -19.94 18.61
N ALA A 448 13.93 -20.64 19.58
CA ALA A 448 13.45 -22.01 19.39
C ALA A 448 12.22 -22.07 18.46
N PHE A 449 11.35 -21.05 18.48
CA PHE A 449 10.24 -20.89 17.53
C PHE A 449 10.75 -20.63 16.11
N GLN A 450 11.70 -19.72 15.91
CA GLN A 450 12.25 -19.39 14.60
C GLN A 450 13.00 -20.58 13.98
N GLN A 451 13.67 -21.40 14.80
CA GLN A 451 14.26 -22.68 14.35
C GLN A 451 13.19 -23.67 13.88
N GLU A 452 12.06 -23.78 14.59
CA GLU A 452 10.92 -24.59 14.17
C GLU A 452 10.32 -24.06 12.86
N MET A 453 10.16 -22.74 12.71
CA MET A 453 9.63 -22.13 11.49
C MET A 453 10.47 -22.51 10.27
N ARG A 454 11.80 -22.52 10.42
CA ARG A 454 12.73 -22.96 9.38
C ARG A 454 12.62 -24.45 9.10
N ALA A 455 12.59 -25.29 10.14
CA ALA A 455 12.63 -26.74 10.00
C ALA A 455 11.31 -27.35 9.48
N SER A 456 10.18 -26.86 9.99
CA SER A 456 8.85 -27.43 9.73
C SER A 456 8.13 -26.77 8.56
N TYR A 457 8.40 -25.48 8.31
CA TYR A 457 7.66 -24.70 7.32
C TYR A 457 8.54 -24.07 6.23
N GLY A 458 9.87 -24.24 6.31
CA GLY A 458 10.80 -23.64 5.36
C GLY A 458 10.79 -22.11 5.38
N VAL A 459 10.36 -21.51 6.49
CA VAL A 459 10.28 -20.06 6.69
C VAL A 459 11.51 -19.59 7.45
N GLU A 460 12.29 -18.71 6.82
CA GLU A 460 13.46 -18.07 7.40
C GLU A 460 13.07 -16.70 8.01
N LEU A 461 12.96 -16.65 9.34
CA LEU A 461 12.66 -15.43 10.11
C LEU A 461 13.92 -14.70 10.61
N GLN A 462 15.11 -15.30 10.44
CA GLN A 462 16.41 -14.72 10.79
C GLN A 462 17.44 -14.88 9.66
N PRO A 463 17.19 -14.33 8.45
CA PRO A 463 18.08 -14.47 7.29
C PRO A 463 19.42 -13.73 7.40
N GLY A 464 19.73 -13.15 8.57
CA GLY A 464 20.85 -12.24 8.79
C GLY A 464 20.51 -10.79 8.43
N LYS A 465 21.33 -9.85 8.91
CA LYS A 465 21.10 -8.40 8.73
C LYS A 465 21.02 -8.02 7.24
N GLY A 466 20.14 -7.07 6.92
CA GLY A 466 20.10 -6.42 5.62
C GLY A 466 21.28 -5.50 5.38
N ASN A 467 21.48 -5.09 4.12
CA ASN A 467 22.43 -4.02 3.80
C ASN A 467 21.99 -2.72 4.48
N ASN A 468 22.87 -2.12 5.29
CA ASN A 468 22.59 -0.85 5.95
C ASN A 468 22.74 0.31 4.95
N LYS A 469 21.62 0.96 4.58
CA LYS A 469 21.60 2.07 3.62
C LYS A 469 21.72 3.45 4.26
N ILE A 470 21.77 3.49 5.60
CA ILE A 470 21.87 4.71 6.40
C ILE A 470 23.19 4.74 7.20
N GLU A 471 24.14 3.87 6.86
CA GLU A 471 25.46 3.85 7.49
C GLU A 471 26.14 5.22 7.35
N GLY A 472 26.55 5.79 8.48
CA GLY A 472 27.22 7.10 8.55
C GLY A 472 26.28 8.31 8.63
N MET A 473 24.95 8.13 8.64
CA MET A 473 24.03 9.23 8.97
C MET A 473 24.21 9.69 10.42
N SER A 474 24.08 11.00 10.66
CA SER A 474 24.05 11.53 12.03
C SER A 474 22.72 11.19 12.72
N PRO A 475 22.65 11.25 14.06
CA PRO A 475 21.39 11.06 14.79
C PRO A 475 20.28 12.03 14.33
N GLU A 476 20.64 13.26 14.00
CA GLU A 476 19.69 14.27 13.48
C GLU A 476 19.15 13.86 12.11
N ASP A 477 20.00 13.32 11.23
CA ASP A 477 19.57 12.84 9.92
C ASP A 477 18.69 11.60 10.02
N ILE A 478 18.96 10.70 10.97
CA ILE A 478 18.08 9.57 11.26
C ILE A 478 16.70 10.06 11.73
N ALA A 479 16.64 11.07 12.59
CA ALA A 479 15.38 11.65 13.04
C ALA A 479 14.60 12.29 11.89
N GLU A 480 15.26 13.03 11.00
CA GLU A 480 14.64 13.63 9.81
C GLU A 480 14.19 12.56 8.78
N LEU A 481 14.93 11.45 8.66
CA LEU A 481 14.51 10.30 7.85
C LEU A 481 13.25 9.64 8.43
N ASN A 482 13.21 9.41 9.74
CA ASN A 482 12.04 8.84 10.42
C ASN A 482 10.82 9.75 10.34
N ALA A 483 11.05 11.07 10.30
CA ALA A 483 10.02 12.07 10.03
C ALA A 483 9.64 12.18 8.54
N GLY A 484 10.33 11.50 7.62
CA GLY A 484 10.03 11.47 6.18
C GLY A 484 10.53 12.69 5.40
N HIS A 485 11.47 13.45 5.95
CA HIS A 485 12.08 14.64 5.34
C HIS A 485 13.38 14.34 4.56
N ILE A 486 13.85 13.09 4.60
CA ILE A 486 14.99 12.59 3.82
C ILE A 486 14.53 11.43 2.96
N THR A 487 14.95 11.44 1.70
CA THR A 487 14.78 10.38 0.72
C THR A 487 16.16 9.83 0.31
N LEU A 488 16.31 8.51 0.29
CA LEU A 488 17.50 7.82 -0.21
C LEU A 488 17.35 7.54 -1.70
N LEU A 489 18.31 8.04 -2.49
CA LEU A 489 18.39 7.79 -3.93
C LEU A 489 19.04 6.44 -4.22
N GLY A 490 18.73 5.85 -5.38
CA GLY A 490 19.23 4.54 -5.79
C GLY A 490 20.77 4.44 -5.91
N ASN A 491 21.49 5.56 -5.95
CA ASN A 491 22.95 5.64 -6.09
C ASN A 491 23.69 5.92 -4.75
N LYS A 492 23.07 5.63 -3.59
CA LYS A 492 23.54 5.97 -2.23
C LYS A 492 23.53 7.46 -1.88
N ASN A 493 23.18 8.35 -2.80
CA ASN A 493 23.05 9.77 -2.48
C ASN A 493 21.78 10.01 -1.65
N GLN A 494 21.78 11.10 -0.90
CA GLN A 494 20.64 11.52 -0.08
C GLN A 494 19.99 12.74 -0.72
N ALA A 495 18.67 12.69 -0.86
CA ALA A 495 17.84 13.82 -1.24
C ALA A 495 17.07 14.32 -0.02
N ARG A 496 17.27 15.57 0.38
CA ARG A 496 16.39 16.21 1.37
C ARG A 496 15.18 16.76 0.65
N THR A 497 14.04 16.12 0.89
CA THR A 497 12.72 16.59 0.50
C THR A 497 12.27 17.59 1.56
N LEU A 498 12.81 18.81 1.54
CA LEU A 498 12.32 19.85 2.44
C LEU A 498 10.84 20.11 2.08
N PRO A 499 9.88 19.97 3.01
CA PRO A 499 8.46 19.91 2.67
C PRO A 499 7.87 21.16 1.97
N PHE A 500 8.61 22.28 1.91
CA PHE A 500 8.08 23.59 1.53
C PHE A 500 8.99 24.45 0.63
N ILE A 501 9.88 23.89 -0.18
CA ILE A 501 10.63 24.74 -1.15
C ILE A 501 9.65 25.33 -2.17
N ARG A 502 9.35 26.63 -2.05
CA ARG A 502 8.57 27.37 -3.04
C ARG A 502 9.52 28.02 -4.02
N VAL A 503 9.30 27.82 -5.31
CA VAL A 503 10.09 28.46 -6.36
C VAL A 503 9.24 29.54 -7.00
N TYR A 504 9.80 30.74 -7.10
CA TYR A 504 9.18 31.85 -7.80
C TYR A 504 10.03 32.20 -9.00
N TYR A 505 9.40 32.34 -10.16
CA TYR A 505 10.01 32.91 -11.35
C TYR A 505 9.29 34.22 -11.68
N ASN A 506 10.03 35.34 -11.70
CA ASN A 506 9.48 36.68 -11.92
C ASN A 506 8.23 36.96 -11.07
N ASN A 507 8.32 36.70 -9.76
CA ASN A 507 7.24 36.82 -8.74
C ASN A 507 6.05 35.87 -8.91
N ASN A 508 6.01 35.03 -9.95
CA ASN A 508 5.00 33.99 -10.09
C ASN A 508 5.52 32.69 -9.50
N GLU A 509 4.73 32.05 -8.64
CA GLU A 509 5.10 30.74 -8.11
C GLU A 509 5.10 29.70 -9.24
N VAL A 510 6.23 29.03 -9.43
CA VAL A 510 6.34 27.87 -10.30
C VAL A 510 5.53 26.75 -9.66
N LYS A 511 4.43 26.39 -10.30
CA LYS A 511 3.59 25.29 -9.85
C LYS A 511 4.22 23.98 -10.31
N PHE A 512 4.80 23.27 -9.36
CA PHE A 512 5.14 21.88 -9.56
C PHE A 512 3.85 21.08 -9.40
N THR A 513 3.39 20.48 -10.49
CA THR A 513 2.30 19.50 -10.47
C THR A 513 2.69 18.22 -9.73
N ALA A 514 3.99 18.12 -9.39
CA ALA A 514 4.65 16.93 -8.95
C ALA A 514 5.57 17.09 -7.74
N HIS A 515 6.66 16.32 -7.70
CA HIS A 515 7.77 16.49 -6.78
C HIS A 515 8.27 17.94 -6.75
N LYS A 516 8.20 18.57 -5.57
CA LYS A 516 8.86 19.86 -5.34
C LYS A 516 10.38 19.72 -5.51
N PRO A 517 11.11 20.83 -5.73
CA PRO A 517 12.56 20.78 -5.75
C PRO A 517 13.12 20.09 -4.50
N VAL A 518 14.15 19.28 -4.68
CA VAL A 518 14.84 18.52 -3.62
C VAL A 518 16.30 18.97 -3.53
N ILE A 519 16.90 18.81 -2.37
CA ILE A 519 18.34 19.10 -2.20
C ILE A 519 19.10 17.78 -2.25
N VAL A 520 19.97 17.60 -3.24
CA VAL A 520 20.87 16.45 -3.36
C VAL A 520 22.30 16.97 -3.41
N ASP A 521 23.15 16.50 -2.50
CA ASP A 521 24.56 16.92 -2.40
C ASP A 521 24.74 18.46 -2.33
N GLY A 522 23.89 19.13 -1.56
CA GLY A 522 23.89 20.59 -1.38
C GLY A 522 23.40 21.39 -2.59
N LYS A 523 22.94 20.72 -3.65
CA LYS A 523 22.41 21.33 -4.86
C LYS A 523 20.90 21.15 -4.95
N THR A 524 20.19 22.16 -5.45
CA THR A 524 18.75 22.07 -5.68
C THR A 524 18.47 21.42 -7.04
N TRP A 525 17.75 20.31 -7.01
CA TRP A 525 17.28 19.57 -8.17
C TRP A 525 15.79 19.74 -8.30
N THR A 526 15.30 20.00 -9.51
CA THR A 526 13.89 20.34 -9.75
C THR A 526 13.38 19.65 -11.01
N PRO A 527 12.07 19.31 -11.07
CA PRO A 527 11.48 18.78 -12.29
C PRO A 527 11.76 19.65 -13.50
N VAL A 528 12.33 19.03 -14.53
CA VAL A 528 12.79 19.73 -15.73
C VAL A 528 11.64 20.36 -16.51
N GLU A 529 10.50 19.66 -16.63
CA GLU A 529 9.38 20.12 -17.44
C GLU A 529 8.75 21.38 -16.85
N GLU A 530 8.42 21.40 -15.57
CA GLU A 530 7.79 22.54 -14.91
C GLU A 530 8.73 23.76 -14.80
N LEU A 531 10.00 23.55 -14.46
CA LEU A 531 10.97 24.65 -14.41
C LEU A 531 11.16 25.28 -15.80
N MET A 532 11.45 24.46 -16.82
CA MET A 532 11.71 24.99 -18.16
C MET A 532 10.45 25.57 -18.80
N SER A 533 9.27 25.01 -18.54
CA SER A 533 7.99 25.59 -18.98
C SER A 533 7.75 26.95 -18.34
N ALA A 534 8.07 27.12 -17.05
CA ALA A 534 8.02 28.43 -16.40
C ALA A 534 8.97 29.45 -17.07
N PHE A 535 10.08 28.98 -17.63
CA PHE A 535 11.03 29.78 -18.42
C PHE A 535 10.61 29.97 -19.89
N GLY A 536 9.41 29.53 -20.27
CA GLY A 536 8.87 29.68 -21.63
C GLY A 536 9.31 28.62 -22.63
N ALA A 537 9.93 27.52 -22.19
CA ALA A 537 10.23 26.36 -23.05
C ALA A 537 8.96 25.58 -23.42
N GLN A 538 8.98 24.95 -24.59
CA GLN A 538 7.93 24.10 -25.14
C GLN A 538 8.57 22.88 -25.83
N ARG A 539 7.75 21.86 -26.13
CA ARG A 539 8.18 20.63 -26.86
C ARG A 539 9.46 20.00 -26.27
N ILE A 540 9.54 19.97 -24.94
CA ILE A 540 10.70 19.45 -24.21
C ILE A 540 10.84 17.95 -24.50
N ARG A 541 12.04 17.51 -24.87
CA ARG A 541 12.43 16.10 -25.08
C ARG A 541 13.73 15.84 -24.34
N ILE A 542 13.83 14.68 -23.72
CA ILE A 542 14.93 14.34 -22.82
C ILE A 542 15.58 13.04 -23.30
N ASP A 543 16.89 13.06 -23.48
CA ASP A 543 17.73 11.88 -23.73
C ASP A 543 18.60 11.63 -22.49
N LEU A 544 18.23 10.61 -21.72
CA LEU A 544 18.92 10.24 -20.48
C LEU A 544 20.31 9.63 -20.72
N ASP A 545 20.49 8.92 -21.83
CA ASP A 545 21.77 8.26 -22.12
C ASP A 545 22.83 9.30 -22.54
N ARG A 546 22.38 10.45 -23.10
CA ARG A 546 23.25 11.57 -23.51
C ARG A 546 23.27 12.76 -22.55
N ASN A 547 22.45 12.76 -21.50
CA ASN A 547 22.23 13.93 -20.63
C ASN A 547 21.82 15.18 -21.45
N GLU A 548 20.94 14.99 -22.44
CA GLU A 548 20.56 16.02 -23.40
C GLU A 548 19.08 16.39 -23.24
N ILE A 549 18.79 17.70 -23.23
CA ILE A 549 17.42 18.24 -23.19
C ILE A 549 17.22 19.11 -24.43
N GLN A 550 16.31 18.69 -25.28
CA GLN A 550 15.89 19.44 -26.47
C GLN A 550 14.58 20.16 -26.21
N TYR A 551 14.46 21.41 -26.63
CA TYR A 551 13.24 22.20 -26.46
C TYR A 551 13.12 23.28 -27.54
N THR A 552 11.94 23.82 -27.72
CA THR A 552 11.68 25.06 -28.47
C THR A 552 11.25 26.14 -27.49
N ARG A 553 11.30 27.43 -27.85
CA ARG A 553 10.76 28.47 -26.96
C ARG A 553 9.42 28.97 -27.47
N THR A 554 8.61 29.52 -26.56
CA THR A 554 7.31 30.12 -26.90
C THR A 554 7.45 31.30 -27.87
N ASP A 555 8.54 32.06 -27.73
CA ASP A 555 8.91 33.20 -28.59
C ASP A 555 9.68 32.79 -29.87
N ASP A 556 10.07 31.52 -30.00
CA ASP A 556 10.86 30.97 -31.11
C ASP A 556 10.53 29.47 -31.30
N PRO A 557 9.31 29.12 -31.75
CA PRO A 557 8.80 27.75 -31.74
C PRO A 557 9.40 26.84 -32.83
N ASP A 558 10.02 27.43 -33.85
CA ASP A 558 10.60 26.69 -34.99
C ASP A 558 12.06 26.29 -34.76
N ARG A 559 12.74 26.93 -33.80
CA ARG A 559 14.13 26.64 -33.47
C ARG A 559 14.24 25.65 -32.32
N VAL A 560 14.73 24.45 -32.63
CA VAL A 560 15.14 23.49 -31.60
C VAL A 560 16.45 23.95 -30.96
N ARG A 561 16.45 23.98 -29.63
CA ARG A 561 17.59 24.28 -28.77
C ARG A 561 17.95 23.03 -27.97
N THR A 562 19.23 22.88 -27.67
CA THR A 562 19.76 21.74 -26.93
C THR A 562 20.53 22.24 -25.72
N ILE A 563 20.24 21.66 -24.55
CA ILE A 563 21.01 21.82 -23.32
C ILE A 563 21.65 20.47 -22.98
N LEU A 564 22.93 20.50 -22.65
CA LEU A 564 23.62 19.40 -21.99
C LEU A 564 23.68 19.74 -20.51
N ALA A 565 23.02 18.95 -19.67
CA ALA A 565 23.00 19.16 -18.22
C ALA A 565 22.92 17.81 -17.52
N PRO A 566 23.58 17.62 -16.35
CA PRO A 566 23.40 16.43 -15.55
C PRO A 566 21.92 16.17 -15.26
N ILE A 567 21.48 14.93 -15.45
CA ILE A 567 20.09 14.53 -15.24
C ILE A 567 20.00 13.48 -14.13
N HIS A 568 19.04 13.66 -13.23
CA HIS A 568 18.69 12.65 -12.23
C HIS A 568 17.25 12.18 -12.40
N ILE A 569 16.98 10.93 -12.02
CA ILE A 569 15.63 10.40 -11.97
C ILE A 569 15.27 10.19 -10.50
N LEU A 570 14.15 10.78 -10.09
CA LEU A 570 13.56 10.55 -8.78
C LEU A 570 12.05 10.37 -8.95
N ASN A 571 11.52 9.25 -8.46
CA ASN A 571 10.09 8.93 -8.49
C ASN A 571 9.47 9.10 -9.88
N ASN A 572 10.12 8.49 -10.89
CA ASN A 572 9.75 8.56 -12.31
C ASN A 572 9.72 9.96 -12.94
N ARG A 573 10.35 10.95 -12.28
CA ARG A 573 10.52 12.31 -12.82
C ARG A 573 11.98 12.59 -13.12
N VAL A 574 12.18 13.33 -14.19
CA VAL A 574 13.49 13.83 -14.59
C VAL A 574 13.77 15.15 -13.86
N LEU A 575 14.83 15.16 -13.08
CA LEU A 575 15.31 16.31 -12.33
C LEU A 575 16.58 16.88 -12.95
N VAL A 576 16.68 18.21 -12.90
CA VAL A 576 17.83 19.00 -13.35
C VAL A 576 18.26 19.96 -12.25
N ASN A 577 19.53 20.38 -12.28
CA ASN A 577 20.00 21.36 -11.33
C ASN A 577 19.32 22.73 -11.58
N LEU A 578 18.55 23.21 -10.60
CA LEU A 578 17.75 24.41 -10.75
C LEU A 578 18.60 25.63 -11.08
N ARG A 579 19.75 25.78 -10.39
CA ARG A 579 20.64 26.92 -10.59
C ARG A 579 21.28 26.86 -11.97
N GLU A 580 21.81 25.71 -12.36
CA GLU A 580 22.46 25.52 -13.67
C GLU A 580 21.51 25.79 -14.84
N ILE A 581 20.28 25.26 -14.77
CA ILE A 581 19.27 25.54 -15.80
C ILE A 581 18.88 27.02 -15.80
N SER A 582 18.72 27.64 -14.62
CA SER A 582 18.44 29.07 -14.54
C SER A 582 19.56 29.90 -15.20
N ASP A 583 20.83 29.56 -14.93
CA ASP A 583 22.00 30.23 -15.49
C ASP A 583 22.06 30.05 -17.02
N LEU A 584 21.74 28.86 -17.55
CA LEU A 584 21.67 28.59 -18.99
C LEU A 584 20.57 29.39 -19.71
N PHE A 585 19.52 29.78 -19.00
CA PHE A 585 18.48 30.68 -19.49
C PHE A 585 18.81 32.16 -19.25
N GLY A 586 19.94 32.47 -18.60
CA GLY A 586 20.37 33.83 -18.28
C GLY A 586 19.66 34.45 -17.07
N TYR A 587 19.16 33.62 -16.15
CA TYR A 587 18.39 34.07 -14.98
C TYR A 587 19.21 33.98 -13.69
N LYS A 588 18.93 34.88 -12.74
CA LYS A 588 19.59 34.90 -11.43
C LYS A 588 18.75 34.17 -10.40
N THR A 589 19.40 33.31 -9.60
CA THR A 589 18.75 32.51 -8.55
C THR A 589 19.18 32.97 -7.15
N TYR A 590 18.21 33.39 -6.33
CA TYR A 590 18.36 33.72 -4.91
C TYR A 590 17.71 32.64 -4.03
N TRP A 591 18.36 32.33 -2.90
CA TRP A 591 17.87 31.33 -1.95
C TRP A 591 17.66 31.97 -0.57
N ASP A 592 16.44 31.86 -0.06
CA ASP A 592 16.06 32.20 1.31
C ASP A 592 15.98 30.92 2.17
N ASN A 593 17.04 30.68 2.95
CA ASN A 593 17.14 29.53 3.84
C ASN A 593 16.06 29.51 4.92
N LEU A 594 15.67 30.68 5.44
CA LEU A 594 14.76 30.78 6.58
C LEU A 594 13.33 30.45 6.15
N ASN A 595 12.90 31.00 5.03
CA ASN A 595 11.54 30.83 4.52
C ASN A 595 11.40 29.65 3.55
N ARG A 596 12.50 28.96 3.22
CA ARG A 596 12.54 27.87 2.23
C ARG A 596 11.99 28.33 0.87
N VAL A 597 12.43 29.50 0.41
CA VAL A 597 12.00 30.10 -0.86
C VAL A 597 13.18 30.24 -1.82
N ILE A 598 12.96 29.89 -3.08
CA ILE A 598 13.87 30.19 -4.18
C ILE A 598 13.21 31.24 -5.05
N THR A 599 13.93 32.30 -5.38
CA THR A 599 13.45 33.27 -6.36
C THR A 599 14.40 33.36 -7.54
N ILE A 600 13.84 33.25 -8.73
CA ILE A 600 14.50 33.27 -10.02
C ILE A 600 14.01 34.51 -10.77
N TYR A 601 14.93 35.36 -11.21
CA TYR A 601 14.60 36.59 -11.92
C TYR A 601 15.27 36.61 -13.30
N SER A 602 14.51 37.00 -14.32
CA SER A 602 15.10 37.45 -15.58
C SER A 602 15.61 38.88 -15.46
N ASP A 603 16.72 39.21 -16.12
CA ASP A 603 17.20 40.60 -16.22
C ASP A 603 16.29 41.49 -17.11
N GLU A 604 15.22 40.94 -17.70
CA GLU A 604 14.19 41.70 -18.42
C GLU A 604 13.15 42.30 -17.45
N PRO A 605 12.77 43.58 -17.62
CA PRO A 605 11.80 44.24 -16.74
C PRO A 605 10.44 43.53 -16.79
N VAL A 606 9.88 43.25 -15.62
CA VAL A 606 8.52 42.70 -15.46
C VAL A 606 7.54 43.64 -16.20
N PRO A 607 6.75 43.16 -17.18
CA PRO A 607 5.71 43.98 -17.78
C PRO A 607 4.74 44.41 -16.68
N GLN A 608 4.62 45.71 -16.43
CA GLN A 608 3.62 46.23 -15.52
C GLN A 608 2.25 45.80 -16.05
N GLN A 609 1.48 45.06 -15.24
CA GLN A 609 0.08 44.81 -15.56
C GLN A 609 -0.62 46.17 -15.69
N PRO A 610 -1.42 46.40 -16.75
CA PRO A 610 -2.17 47.64 -16.88
C PRO A 610 -3.11 47.79 -15.68
N SER A 611 -3.03 48.97 -15.05
CA SER A 611 -3.76 49.39 -13.85
C SER A 611 -5.27 49.35 -13.98
#